data_AF-B7G2D9-F1
#
_entry.id   AF-B7G2D9-F1
#
_cell.length_a   1.000
_cell.length_b   1.000
_cell.length_c   1.000
_cell.angle_alpha   90.00
_cell.angle_beta   90.00
_cell.angle_gamma   90.00
#
_symmetry.space_group_name_H-M   'P 1'
#
loop_
_entity.id
_entity.type
_entity.pdbx_description
1 polymer ?
#
loop_
_entity_poly.entity_id
_entity_poly.type
_entity_poly.pdbx_seq_one_letter_code
_entity_poly.pdbx_strand_id
1 'polypeptide(L)'
;NSIHVTVAGMVGTWWFEPEDASCCCSPSVNNSFLRTITTSFGSICFGSLIVAVIRALQMLANAARANDDGNFLVCIAECILSCLASIVEYFNKWAFIYVGLYGYGYMEAGKNVFTLFRNRGWEAVIADDLINNTLFLISVIMGGIMGSIALIISLVSDLFEDAGGNEKGIAFALGFVIGLVMTSIAMSTIASAVNAIIVLFAEAPAEFQQ
;
A
#
# COMPACT_ATOMS: atom_id res chain seq x y z
N ASN A 1 3.46 2.70 4.37
CA ASN A 1 3.36 2.14 5.74
C ASN A 1 2.48 2.94 6.66
N SER A 2 2.82 4.19 7.02
CA SER A 2 1.98 5.04 7.91
C SER A 2 0.55 5.25 7.41
N ILE A 3 0.35 5.40 6.10
CA ILE A 3 -0.99 5.50 5.49
C ILE A 3 -1.85 4.27 5.81
N HIS A 4 -1.29 3.06 5.66
CA HIS A 4 -2.00 1.81 5.95
C HIS A 4 -2.44 1.73 7.41
N VAL A 5 -1.58 2.14 8.35
CA VAL A 5 -1.88 2.15 9.79
C VAL A 5 -2.96 3.17 10.12
N THR A 6 -2.89 4.38 9.57
CA THR A 6 -3.90 5.42 9.79
C THR A 6 -5.26 5.02 9.22
N VAL A 7 -5.29 4.46 8.01
CA VAL A 7 -6.53 3.98 7.39
C VAL A 7 -7.11 2.82 8.18
N ALA A 8 -6.27 1.86 8.61
CA ALA A 8 -6.71 0.76 9.45
C ALA A 8 -7.27 1.27 10.79
N GLY A 9 -6.63 2.25 11.43
CA GLY A 9 -7.16 2.89 12.64
C GLY A 9 -8.50 3.57 12.42
N MET A 10 -8.67 4.29 11.31
CA MET A 10 -9.94 4.92 10.94
C MET A 10 -11.05 3.88 10.74
N VAL A 11 -10.76 2.80 10.01
CA VAL A 11 -11.71 1.70 9.80
C VAL A 11 -12.04 1.02 11.13
N GLY A 12 -11.07 0.85 12.02
CA GLY A 12 -11.28 0.34 13.37
C GLY A 12 -12.24 1.21 14.17
N THR A 13 -12.06 2.53 14.19
CA THR A 13 -12.99 3.44 14.87
C THR A 13 -14.38 3.40 14.25
N TRP A 14 -14.50 3.31 12.92
CA TRP A 14 -15.81 3.13 12.27
C TRP A 14 -16.49 1.81 12.65
N TRP A 15 -15.71 0.74 12.83
CA TRP A 15 -16.23 -0.58 13.18
C TRP A 15 -16.64 -0.71 14.64
N PHE A 16 -15.79 -0.26 15.58
CA PHE A 16 -16.01 -0.46 17.02
C PHE A 16 -16.81 0.67 17.67
N GLU A 17 -16.66 1.92 17.20
CA GLU A 17 -17.34 3.10 17.75
C GLU A 17 -18.00 3.94 16.62
N PRO A 18 -19.09 3.46 15.99
CA PRO A 18 -19.71 4.12 14.85
C PRO A 18 -20.28 5.52 15.16
N GLU A 19 -20.60 5.80 16.43
CA GLU A 19 -21.09 7.12 16.88
C GLU A 19 -20.02 8.21 16.69
N ASP A 20 -18.74 7.89 16.95
CA ASP A 20 -17.59 8.79 16.80
C ASP A 20 -17.13 8.93 15.34
N ALA A 21 -17.56 8.03 14.45
CA ALA A 21 -17.18 8.00 13.03
C ALA A 21 -18.23 8.62 12.08
N SER A 22 -19.29 9.22 12.62
CA SER A 22 -20.51 9.59 11.89
C SER A 22 -20.40 10.81 10.94
N CYS A 23 -19.29 11.56 10.94
CA CYS A 23 -19.13 12.77 10.11
C CYS A 23 -17.80 12.79 9.32
N CYS A 24 -17.80 13.40 8.13
CA CYS A 24 -16.61 13.54 7.28
C CYS A 24 -15.47 14.35 7.95
N CYS A 25 -15.81 15.19 8.92
CA CYS A 25 -14.88 15.97 9.74
C CYS A 25 -14.68 15.34 11.13
N SER A 26 -14.96 14.06 11.30
CA SER A 26 -14.77 13.37 12.57
C SER A 26 -13.30 13.47 13.03
N PRO A 27 -13.06 13.73 14.33
CA PRO A 27 -11.71 13.74 14.88
C PRO A 27 -11.01 12.37 14.76
N SER A 28 -11.73 11.30 14.40
CA SER A 28 -11.21 9.93 14.22
C SER A 28 -10.06 9.85 13.22
N VAL A 29 -10.06 10.65 12.14
CA VAL A 29 -8.94 10.69 11.18
C VAL A 29 -7.68 11.25 11.85
N ASN A 30 -7.82 12.39 12.53
CA ASN A 30 -6.71 13.06 13.19
C ASN A 30 -6.21 12.26 14.40
N ASN A 31 -7.11 11.66 15.19
CA ASN A 31 -6.77 10.80 16.33
C ASN A 31 -6.06 9.53 15.87
N SER A 32 -6.54 8.87 14.81
CA SER A 32 -5.86 7.70 14.23
C SER A 32 -4.49 8.05 13.68
N PHE A 33 -4.37 9.22 13.04
CA PHE A 33 -3.08 9.72 12.55
C PHE A 33 -2.12 10.05 13.70
N LEU A 34 -2.60 10.76 14.74
CA LEU A 34 -1.82 11.08 15.94
C LEU A 34 -1.35 9.82 16.65
N ARG A 35 -2.21 8.81 16.82
CA ARG A 35 -1.84 7.51 17.38
C ARG A 35 -0.79 6.80 16.53
N THR A 36 -0.94 6.87 15.21
CA THR A 36 0.01 6.29 14.25
C THR A 36 1.41 6.90 14.39
N ILE A 37 1.50 8.22 14.52
CA ILE A 37 2.79 8.94 14.59
C ILE A 37 3.40 9.00 16.01
N THR A 38 2.61 8.75 17.06
CA THR A 38 3.11 8.79 18.44
C THR A 38 3.36 7.40 19.00
N THR A 39 2.31 6.61 19.19
CA THR A 39 2.39 5.32 19.89
C THR A 39 2.82 4.18 18.97
N SER A 40 2.34 4.18 17.73
CA SER A 40 2.62 3.10 16.78
C SER A 40 3.88 3.33 15.92
N PHE A 41 4.48 4.52 15.99
CA PHE A 41 5.61 4.90 15.17
C PHE A 41 6.81 3.96 15.32
N GLY A 42 7.10 3.53 16.56
CA GLY A 42 8.19 2.57 16.83
C GLY A 42 8.01 1.22 16.12
N SER A 43 6.79 0.66 16.15
CA SER A 43 6.45 -0.58 15.44
C SER A 43 6.57 -0.42 13.92
N ILE A 44 6.16 0.73 13.38
CA ILE A 44 6.24 1.05 11.95
C ILE A 44 7.70 1.16 11.49
N CYS A 45 8.52 1.89 12.25
CA CYS A 45 9.95 2.02 11.99
C CYS A 45 10.66 0.67 12.05
N PHE A 46 10.36 -0.15 13.07
CA PHE A 46 10.98 -1.47 13.22
C PHE A 46 10.65 -2.39 12.04
N GLY A 47 9.37 -2.50 11.65
CA GLY A 47 8.99 -3.30 10.47
C GLY A 47 9.62 -2.78 9.17
N SER A 48 9.69 -1.46 9.00
CA SER A 48 10.30 -0.84 7.81
C SER A 48 11.82 -1.03 7.77
N LEU A 49 12.50 -1.03 8.92
CA LEU A 49 13.93 -1.27 9.04
C LEU A 49 14.30 -2.68 8.59
N ILE A 50 13.50 -3.70 8.92
CA ILE A 50 13.76 -5.09 8.50
C ILE A 50 13.83 -5.19 6.97
N VAL A 51 12.84 -4.59 6.28
CA VAL A 51 12.84 -4.56 4.81
C VAL A 51 14.06 -3.79 4.28
N ALA A 52 14.37 -2.63 4.88
CA ALA A 52 15.53 -1.83 4.48
C ALA A 52 16.85 -2.59 4.62
N VAL A 53 17.04 -3.38 5.69
CA VAL A 53 18.23 -4.22 5.88
C VAL A 53 18.33 -5.29 4.79
N ILE A 54 17.22 -5.95 4.44
CA ILE A 54 17.23 -6.95 3.36
C ILE A 54 17.57 -6.30 2.02
N ARG A 55 17.00 -5.13 1.72
CA ARG A 55 17.32 -4.36 0.50
C ARG A 55 18.78 -3.88 0.49
N ALA A 56 19.34 -3.48 1.64
CA ALA A 56 20.75 -3.13 1.76
C ALA A 56 21.67 -4.33 1.46
N LEU A 57 21.31 -5.53 1.94
CA LEU A 57 22.03 -6.76 1.61
C LEU A 57 21.97 -7.08 0.11
N GLN A 58 20.83 -6.83 -0.56
CA GLN A 58 20.72 -6.97 -2.02
C GLN A 58 21.69 -6.02 -2.74
N MET A 59 21.76 -4.76 -2.31
CA MET A 59 22.69 -3.79 -2.90
C MET A 59 24.15 -4.22 -2.72
N LEU A 60 24.51 -4.76 -1.56
CA LEU A 60 25.86 -5.27 -1.30
C LEU A 60 26.18 -6.51 -2.14
N ALA A 61 25.22 -7.43 -2.30
CA ALA A 61 25.37 -8.60 -3.18
C ALA A 61 25.59 -8.15 -4.64
N ASN A 62 24.84 -7.15 -5.09
CA ASN A 62 24.97 -6.61 -6.45
C ASN A 62 26.30 -5.87 -6.65
N ALA A 63 26.81 -5.17 -5.63
CA ALA A 63 28.15 -4.58 -5.66
C ALA A 63 29.26 -5.64 -5.67
N ALA A 64 29.08 -6.75 -4.95
CA ALA A 64 30.03 -7.88 -4.98
C ALA A 64 30.06 -8.57 -6.35
N ARG A 65 28.93 -8.66 -7.05
CA ARG A 65 28.84 -9.17 -8.43
C ARG A 65 29.74 -8.42 -9.40
N ALA A 66 29.94 -7.12 -9.19
CA ALA A 66 30.80 -6.29 -10.04
C ALA A 66 32.30 -6.61 -9.89
N ASN A 67 32.71 -7.38 -8.86
CA ASN A 67 34.10 -7.71 -8.55
C ASN A 67 34.50 -9.16 -8.96
N ASP A 68 33.74 -9.78 -9.87
CA ASP A 68 34.08 -10.99 -10.65
C ASP A 68 34.17 -12.37 -9.93
N ASP A 69 34.08 -12.42 -8.59
CA ASP A 69 34.09 -13.70 -7.86
C ASP A 69 32.67 -14.23 -7.56
N GLY A 70 32.20 -15.21 -8.36
CA GLY A 70 31.06 -16.07 -7.98
C GLY A 70 29.68 -15.72 -8.56
N ASN A 71 29.61 -15.31 -9.83
CA ASN A 71 28.40 -14.82 -10.52
C ASN A 71 27.12 -15.67 -10.34
N PHE A 72 27.24 -17.01 -10.23
CA PHE A 72 26.08 -17.91 -10.02
C PHE A 72 25.56 -17.90 -8.57
N LEU A 73 26.45 -17.96 -7.59
CA LEU A 73 26.08 -17.92 -6.16
C LEU A 73 25.47 -16.57 -5.78
N VAL A 74 26.02 -15.48 -6.33
CA VAL A 74 25.48 -14.13 -6.12
C VAL A 74 24.09 -14.00 -6.73
N CYS A 75 23.84 -14.58 -7.90
CA CYS A 75 22.51 -14.59 -8.52
C CYS A 75 21.47 -15.36 -7.68
N ILE A 76 21.84 -16.53 -7.13
CA ILE A 76 20.95 -17.27 -6.21
C ILE A 76 20.69 -16.47 -4.94
N ALA A 77 21.72 -15.86 -4.35
CA ALA A 77 21.57 -15.04 -3.16
C ALA A 77 20.68 -13.81 -3.41
N GLU A 78 20.84 -13.14 -4.55
CA GLU A 78 19.99 -12.02 -4.98
C GLU A 78 18.53 -12.47 -5.13
N CYS A 79 18.27 -13.61 -5.76
CA CYS A 79 16.94 -14.17 -5.90
C CYS A 79 16.31 -14.47 -4.53
N ILE A 80 17.03 -15.14 -3.64
CA ILE A 80 16.56 -15.47 -2.28
C ILE A 80 16.27 -14.19 -1.49
N LEU A 81 17.17 -13.21 -1.53
CA LEU A 81 16.98 -11.94 -0.86
C LEU A 81 15.79 -11.16 -1.44
N SER A 82 15.58 -11.22 -2.76
CA SER A 82 14.43 -10.59 -3.42
C SER A 82 13.13 -11.23 -2.98
N CYS A 83 13.05 -12.57 -2.99
CA CYS A 83 11.89 -13.30 -2.46
C CYS A 83 11.64 -12.97 -0.99
N LEU A 84 12.69 -12.96 -0.16
CA LEU A 84 12.59 -12.64 1.25
C LEU A 84 12.07 -11.20 1.46
N ALA A 85 12.58 -10.23 0.72
CA ALA A 85 12.11 -8.85 0.79
C ALA A 85 10.63 -8.75 0.43
N SER A 86 10.19 -9.39 -0.66
CA SER A 86 8.78 -9.41 -1.08
C SER A 86 7.88 -10.06 -0.03
N ILE A 87 8.30 -11.18 0.57
CA ILE A 87 7.54 -11.87 1.62
C ILE A 87 7.42 -10.98 2.87
N VAL A 88 8.51 -10.38 3.33
CA VAL A 88 8.50 -9.52 4.52
C VAL A 88 7.70 -8.24 4.26
N GLU A 89 7.80 -7.66 3.07
CA GLU A 89 7.02 -6.48 2.68
C GLU A 89 5.51 -6.78 2.65
N TYR A 90 5.14 -7.94 2.11
CA TYR A 90 3.76 -8.43 2.16
C TYR A 90 3.29 -8.65 3.59
N PHE A 91 4.10 -9.34 4.42
CA PHE A 91 3.76 -9.58 5.82
C PHE A 91 3.61 -8.27 6.62
N ASN A 92 4.49 -7.29 6.37
CA ASN A 92 4.42 -5.96 6.96
C ASN A 92 3.11 -5.24 6.66
N LYS A 93 2.60 -5.36 5.43
CA LYS A 93 1.30 -4.77 5.05
C LYS A 93 0.19 -5.22 6.01
N TRP A 94 0.10 -6.52 6.28
CA TRP A 94 -0.88 -7.09 7.20
C TRP A 94 -0.57 -6.78 8.68
N ALA A 95 0.70 -6.82 9.08
CA ALA A 95 1.09 -6.51 10.45
C ALA A 95 0.75 -5.06 10.81
N PHE A 96 0.98 -4.11 9.89
CA PHE A 96 0.64 -2.71 10.08
C PHE A 96 -0.87 -2.46 10.16
N ILE A 97 -1.70 -3.30 9.52
CA ILE A 97 -3.15 -3.24 9.72
C ILE A 97 -3.51 -3.61 11.15
N TYR A 98 -2.94 -4.68 11.71
CA TYR A 98 -3.15 -5.05 13.12
C TYR A 98 -2.65 -3.98 14.10
N VAL A 99 -1.49 -3.38 13.83
CA VAL A 99 -0.99 -2.23 14.60
C VAL A 99 -1.98 -1.07 14.53
N GLY A 100 -2.54 -0.78 13.34
CA GLY A 100 -3.49 0.29 13.13
C GLY A 100 -4.83 0.05 13.83
N LEU A 101 -5.39 -1.15 13.73
CA LEU A 101 -6.68 -1.53 14.32
C LEU A 101 -6.60 -1.57 15.85
N TYR A 102 -5.67 -2.35 16.39
CA TYR A 102 -5.66 -2.73 17.80
C TYR A 102 -4.55 -2.06 18.62
N GLY A 103 -3.59 -1.39 17.97
CA GLY A 103 -2.46 -0.75 18.67
C GLY A 103 -1.39 -1.73 19.15
N TYR A 104 -1.35 -2.96 18.63
CA TYR A 104 -0.36 -3.97 19.03
C TYR A 104 1.08 -3.56 18.69
N GLY A 105 2.05 -4.12 19.43
CA GLY A 105 3.46 -4.05 19.04
C GLY A 105 3.72 -4.86 17.77
N TYR A 106 4.72 -4.48 16.95
CA TYR A 106 5.02 -5.17 15.68
C TYR A 106 5.15 -6.70 15.80
N MET A 107 5.83 -7.19 16.85
CA MET A 107 6.03 -8.63 17.06
C MET A 107 4.72 -9.36 17.40
N GLU A 108 3.84 -8.72 18.16
CA GLU A 108 2.53 -9.24 18.52
C GLU A 108 1.58 -9.22 17.32
N ALA A 109 1.55 -8.11 16.58
CA ALA A 109 0.83 -7.99 15.31
C ALA A 109 1.29 -9.07 14.32
N GLY A 110 2.59 -9.34 14.22
CA GLY A 110 3.12 -10.41 13.38
C GLY A 110 2.62 -11.81 13.79
N LYS A 111 2.52 -12.10 15.09
CA LYS A 111 1.95 -13.39 15.55
C LYS A 111 0.49 -13.53 15.11
N ASN A 112 -0.30 -12.45 15.22
CA ASN A 112 -1.71 -12.45 14.83
C ASN A 112 -1.87 -12.60 13.31
N VAL A 113 -1.01 -11.97 12.52
CA VAL A 113 -0.96 -12.17 11.06
C VAL A 113 -0.60 -13.62 10.71
N PHE A 114 0.34 -14.24 11.43
CA PHE A 114 0.69 -15.63 11.21
C PHE A 114 -0.47 -16.57 11.54
N THR A 115 -1.22 -16.31 12.62
CA THR A 115 -2.44 -17.08 12.93
C THR A 115 -3.54 -16.86 11.90
N LEU A 116 -3.71 -15.63 11.40
CA LEU A 116 -4.66 -15.30 10.35
C LEU A 116 -4.38 -16.11 9.07
N PHE A 117 -3.13 -16.09 8.60
CA PHE A 117 -2.72 -16.89 7.44
C PHE A 117 -2.79 -18.39 7.69
N ARG A 118 -2.56 -18.87 8.92
CA ARG A 118 -2.72 -20.30 9.20
C ARG A 118 -4.18 -20.76 9.14
N ASN A 119 -5.10 -19.89 9.51
CA ASN A 119 -6.53 -20.21 9.60
C ASN A 119 -7.27 -19.99 8.27
N ARG A 120 -6.91 -18.95 7.50
CA ARG A 120 -7.61 -18.55 6.25
C ARG A 120 -6.72 -18.63 5.00
N GLY A 121 -5.41 -18.59 5.18
CA GLY A 121 -4.37 -18.86 4.18
C GLY A 121 -4.57 -18.18 2.83
N TRP A 122 -5.07 -18.95 1.88
CA TRP A 122 -5.10 -18.59 0.46
C TRP A 122 -6.20 -17.59 0.12
N GLU A 123 -7.31 -17.57 0.87
CA GLU A 123 -8.44 -16.68 0.56
C GLU A 123 -8.06 -15.20 0.69
N ALA A 124 -7.34 -14.84 1.76
CA ALA A 124 -6.88 -13.47 1.99
C ALA A 124 -5.87 -13.00 0.94
N VAL A 125 -4.99 -13.90 0.49
CA VAL A 125 -4.00 -13.61 -0.56
C VAL A 125 -4.67 -13.40 -1.91
N ILE A 126 -5.60 -14.29 -2.28
CA ILE A 126 -6.34 -14.18 -3.55
C ILE A 126 -7.20 -12.92 -3.57
N ALA A 127 -7.87 -12.60 -2.45
CA ALA A 127 -8.66 -11.38 -2.34
C ALA A 127 -7.78 -10.13 -2.52
N ASP A 128 -6.64 -10.04 -1.85
CA ASP A 128 -5.73 -8.88 -1.98
C ASP A 128 -5.18 -8.73 -3.41
N ASP A 129 -4.80 -9.83 -4.07
CA ASP A 129 -4.33 -9.80 -5.45
C ASP A 129 -5.42 -9.34 -6.43
N LEU A 130 -6.64 -9.89 -6.28
CA LEU A 130 -7.79 -9.49 -7.08
C LEU A 130 -8.15 -8.00 -6.88
N ILE A 131 -8.10 -7.52 -5.63
CA ILE A 131 -8.34 -6.11 -5.29
C ILE A 131 -7.28 -5.22 -5.94
N ASN A 132 -5.99 -5.54 -5.78
CA ASN A 132 -4.90 -4.72 -6.33
C ASN A 132 -4.99 -4.64 -7.87
N ASN A 133 -5.28 -5.76 -8.55
CA ASN A 133 -5.44 -5.78 -10.00
C ASN A 133 -6.66 -4.95 -10.45
N THR A 134 -7.79 -5.09 -9.75
CA THR A 134 -9.00 -4.31 -10.05
C THR A 134 -8.77 -2.81 -9.88
N LEU A 135 -8.14 -2.41 -8.77
CA LEU A 135 -7.81 -1.02 -8.47
C LEU A 135 -6.81 -0.42 -9.47
N PHE A 136 -5.88 -1.23 -9.98
CA PHE A 136 -4.96 -0.82 -11.04
C PHE A 136 -5.70 -0.53 -12.34
N LEU A 137 -6.61 -1.41 -12.77
CA LEU A 137 -7.41 -1.19 -13.98
C LEU A 137 -8.25 0.08 -13.89
N ILE A 138 -8.86 0.36 -12.73
CA ILE A 138 -9.60 1.60 -12.50
C ILE A 138 -8.67 2.81 -12.60
N SER A 139 -7.46 2.72 -12.02
CA SER A 139 -6.47 3.80 -12.08
C SER A 139 -6.02 4.11 -13.51
N VAL A 140 -5.87 3.09 -14.36
CA VAL A 140 -5.53 3.25 -15.78
C VAL A 140 -6.68 3.92 -16.55
N ILE A 141 -7.92 3.51 -16.31
CA ILE A 141 -9.10 4.12 -16.96
C ILE A 141 -9.22 5.59 -16.57
N MET A 142 -9.09 5.91 -15.28
CA MET A 142 -9.14 7.29 -14.79
C MET A 142 -7.97 8.15 -15.30
N GLY A 143 -6.77 7.57 -15.37
CA GLY A 143 -5.63 8.20 -16.02
C GLY A 143 -5.93 8.51 -17.50
N GLY A 144 -6.57 7.58 -18.22
CA GLY A 144 -7.02 7.78 -19.59
C GLY A 144 -8.00 8.93 -19.76
N ILE A 145 -8.97 9.06 -18.84
CA ILE A 145 -9.94 10.17 -18.82
C ILE A 145 -9.23 11.50 -18.54
N MET A 146 -8.29 11.54 -17.60
CA MET A 146 -7.53 12.76 -17.32
C MET A 146 -6.63 13.16 -18.50
N GLY A 147 -5.99 12.19 -19.14
CA GLY A 147 -5.20 12.40 -20.35
C GLY A 147 -6.04 12.96 -21.50
N SER A 148 -7.27 12.45 -21.71
CA SER A 148 -8.15 12.97 -22.76
C SER A 148 -8.70 14.36 -22.44
N ILE A 149 -8.93 14.70 -21.17
CA ILE A 149 -9.24 16.08 -20.76
C ILE A 149 -8.05 17.00 -21.05
N ALA A 150 -6.82 16.58 -20.73
CA ALA A 150 -5.61 17.35 -21.03
C ALA A 150 -5.43 17.58 -22.54
N LEU A 151 -5.78 16.60 -23.38
CA LEU A 151 -5.83 16.77 -24.83
C LEU A 151 -6.84 17.84 -25.25
N ILE A 152 -8.05 17.83 -24.71
CA ILE A 152 -9.07 18.83 -25.05
C ILE A 152 -8.58 20.24 -24.65
N ILE A 153 -7.94 20.37 -23.49
CA ILE A 153 -7.36 21.64 -23.03
C ILE A 153 -6.26 22.11 -23.99
N SER A 154 -5.40 21.22 -24.47
CA SER A 154 -4.36 21.55 -25.46
C SER A 154 -4.91 22.01 -26.82
N LEU A 155 -6.18 21.70 -27.15
CA LEU A 155 -6.83 22.18 -28.37
C LEU A 155 -7.47 23.55 -28.22
N VAL A 156 -7.72 24.00 -26.99
CA VAL A 156 -8.41 25.26 -26.68
C VAL A 156 -7.46 26.32 -26.12
N SER A 157 -6.32 25.91 -25.59
CA SER A 157 -5.33 26.79 -24.98
C SER A 157 -3.93 26.54 -25.53
N ASP A 158 -3.21 27.63 -25.78
CA ASP A 158 -1.80 27.65 -26.22
C ASP A 158 -0.81 27.24 -25.10
N LEU A 159 -1.30 26.55 -24.07
CA LEU A 159 -0.55 26.20 -22.86
C LEU A 159 0.65 25.28 -23.13
N PHE A 160 0.65 24.59 -24.27
CA PHE A 160 1.69 23.65 -24.71
C PHE A 160 2.38 24.09 -26.01
N GLU A 161 2.14 25.32 -26.48
CA GLU A 161 2.66 25.82 -27.77
C GLU A 161 4.20 25.93 -27.77
N ASP A 162 4.81 26.19 -26.61
CA ASP A 162 6.27 26.21 -26.42
C ASP A 162 6.89 24.81 -26.26
N ALA A 163 6.09 23.75 -26.15
CA ALA A 163 6.57 22.38 -26.02
C ALA A 163 6.87 21.81 -27.42
N GLY A 164 7.98 22.27 -28.02
CA GLY A 164 8.41 21.81 -29.34
C GLY A 164 8.37 20.28 -29.50
N GLY A 165 7.69 19.79 -30.55
CA GLY A 165 7.45 18.37 -30.80
C GLY A 165 5.96 18.05 -31.04
N ASN A 166 5.52 16.82 -30.72
CA ASN A 166 4.10 16.43 -30.75
C ASN A 166 3.38 16.95 -29.50
N GLU A 167 3.07 18.25 -29.49
CA GLU A 167 2.40 19.00 -28.40
C GLU A 167 1.20 18.25 -27.80
N LYS A 168 0.37 17.63 -28.65
CA LYS A 168 -0.82 16.86 -28.26
C LYS A 168 -0.44 15.57 -27.54
N GLY A 169 0.56 14.86 -28.06
CA GLY A 169 1.08 13.65 -27.41
C GLY A 169 1.64 13.93 -26.02
N ILE A 170 2.35 15.05 -25.86
CA ILE A 170 2.93 15.49 -24.59
C ILE A 170 1.82 15.87 -23.59
N ALA A 171 0.81 16.63 -24.02
CA ALA A 171 -0.33 17.00 -23.18
C ALA A 171 -1.10 15.76 -22.69
N PHE A 172 -1.37 14.78 -23.58
CA PHE A 172 -1.99 13.52 -23.19
C PHE A 172 -1.15 12.76 -22.18
N ALA A 173 0.15 12.59 -22.45
CA ALA A 173 1.05 11.81 -21.60
C ALA A 173 1.18 12.43 -20.20
N LEU A 174 1.32 13.75 -20.11
CA LEU A 174 1.37 14.45 -18.82
C LEU A 174 0.05 14.33 -18.05
N GLY A 175 -1.08 14.58 -18.71
CA GLY A 175 -2.40 14.42 -18.09
C GLY A 175 -2.67 12.99 -17.64
N PHE A 176 -2.27 12.00 -18.44
CA PHE A 176 -2.36 10.59 -18.12
C PHE A 176 -1.52 10.22 -16.91
N VAL A 177 -0.25 10.64 -16.86
CA VAL A 177 0.65 10.35 -15.74
C VAL A 177 0.15 11.00 -14.45
N ILE A 178 -0.25 12.28 -14.50
CA ILE A 178 -0.80 12.99 -13.33
C ILE A 178 -2.07 12.29 -12.84
N GLY A 179 -3.00 11.99 -13.74
CA GLY A 179 -4.24 11.29 -13.41
C GLY A 179 -4.01 9.90 -12.83
N LEU A 180 -3.07 9.14 -13.40
CA LEU A 180 -2.69 7.81 -12.93
C LEU A 180 -2.07 7.88 -11.54
N VAL A 181 -1.13 8.79 -11.29
CA VAL A 181 -0.50 8.97 -9.98
C VAL A 181 -1.55 9.35 -8.93
N MET A 182 -2.37 10.37 -9.20
CA MET A 182 -3.40 10.83 -8.26
C MET A 182 -4.42 9.73 -7.94
N THR A 183 -4.90 9.02 -8.96
CA THR A 183 -5.86 7.93 -8.77
C THR A 183 -5.22 6.75 -8.05
N SER A 184 -3.96 6.41 -8.34
CA SER A 184 -3.26 5.31 -7.66
C SER A 184 -3.10 5.56 -6.16
N ILE A 185 -2.85 6.81 -5.74
CA ILE A 185 -2.78 7.17 -4.32
C ILE A 185 -4.14 6.97 -3.67
N ALA A 186 -5.23 7.45 -4.29
CA ALA A 186 -6.58 7.26 -3.78
C ALA A 186 -6.99 5.78 -3.73
N MET A 187 -6.61 4.98 -4.73
CA MET A 187 -6.90 3.56 -4.73
C MET A 187 -6.09 2.80 -3.68
N SER A 188 -4.87 3.23 -3.38
CA SER A 188 -4.04 2.62 -2.33
C SER A 188 -4.66 2.76 -0.93
N THR A 189 -5.37 3.87 -0.64
CA THR A 189 -6.07 4.03 0.63
C THR A 189 -7.28 3.10 0.70
N ILE A 190 -8.02 2.95 -0.40
CA ILE A 190 -9.13 1.99 -0.52
C ILE A 190 -8.64 0.55 -0.31
N ALA A 191 -7.55 0.14 -0.97
CA ALA A 191 -6.95 -1.18 -0.79
C ALA A 191 -6.61 -1.46 0.70
N SER A 192 -6.12 -0.44 1.40
CA SER A 192 -5.79 -0.52 2.83
C SER A 192 -7.03 -0.72 3.68
N ALA A 193 -8.10 0.02 3.37
CA ALA A 193 -9.37 -0.08 4.08
C ALA A 193 -10.01 -1.46 3.90
N VAL A 194 -10.01 -1.99 2.67
CA VAL A 194 -10.56 -3.33 2.39
C VAL A 194 -9.77 -4.41 3.13
N ASN A 195 -8.44 -4.32 3.17
CA ASN A 195 -7.63 -5.27 3.94
C ASN A 195 -7.90 -5.17 5.45
N ALA A 196 -8.12 -3.97 5.99
CA ALA A 196 -8.54 -3.80 7.38
C ALA A 196 -9.91 -4.44 7.67
N ILE A 197 -10.87 -4.28 6.74
CA ILE A 197 -12.18 -4.92 6.82
C ILE A 197 -12.05 -6.44 6.76
N ILE A 198 -11.19 -6.99 5.88
CA ILE A 198 -10.93 -8.44 5.82
C ILE A 198 -10.41 -8.96 7.17
N VAL A 199 -9.48 -8.24 7.81
CA VAL A 199 -8.96 -8.61 9.13
C VAL A 199 -10.08 -8.59 10.18
N LEU A 200 -10.91 -7.54 10.20
CA LEU A 200 -12.04 -7.44 11.13
C LEU A 200 -13.04 -8.60 10.97
N PHE A 201 -13.42 -8.93 9.73
CA PHE A 201 -14.29 -10.08 9.45
C PHE A 201 -13.63 -11.41 9.81
N ALA A 202 -12.31 -11.52 9.68
CA ALA A 202 -11.60 -12.75 9.99
C ALA A 202 -11.48 -12.99 11.50
N GLU A 203 -11.37 -11.94 12.31
CA GLU A 203 -11.32 -12.00 13.78
C GLU A 203 -12.72 -12.17 14.42
N ALA A 204 -13.78 -11.63 13.81
CA ALA A 204 -15.15 -11.69 14.32
C ALA A 204 -16.14 -12.41 13.37
N PRO A 205 -15.94 -13.70 13.02
CA PRO A 205 -16.85 -14.43 12.13
C PRO A 205 -18.21 -14.75 12.77
N ALA A 206 -18.36 -14.62 14.09
CA ALA A 206 -19.52 -15.09 14.85
C ALA A 206 -20.66 -14.05 14.99
N GLU A 207 -20.38 -12.76 14.86
CA GLU A 207 -21.40 -11.70 15.02
C GLU A 207 -22.34 -11.57 13.81
N PHE A 208 -21.99 -12.19 12.67
CA PHE A 208 -22.79 -12.20 11.43
C PHE A 208 -23.55 -13.51 11.18
N GLN A 209 -23.57 -14.44 12.16
CA GLN A 209 -24.37 -15.67 12.10
C GLN A 209 -25.66 -15.61 12.93
N GLN A 210 -26.07 -14.43 13.40
CA GLN A 210 -27.34 -14.21 14.10
C GLN A 210 -28.37 -13.49 13.21
#